data_AF-A0A6C0IRN5-F1
#
_entry.id   AF-A0A6C0IRN5-F1
#
_cell.length_a   1.000
_cell.length_b   1.000
_cell.length_c   1.000
_cell.angle_alpha   90.00
_cell.angle_beta   90.00
_cell.angle_gamma   90.00
#
_symmetry.space_group_name_H-M   'P 1'
#
loop_
_entity.id
_entity.type
_entity.pdbx_description
1 polymer ?
#
loop_
_entity_poly.entity_id
_entity_poly.type
_entity_poly.pdbx_seq_one_letter_code
_entity_poly.pdbx_strand_id
1 'polypeptide(L)'
;MGLEKKSEIKTIILNKRSKKKANKAVQNGVAIVAYMAPWCGHCKELKPTWDGLMKKLSKLQKNGRKLKLQESGSLITSMEGNENFLNVDENKPDGWPTIRIFRNGIKQEDYAGGRDMESLTNLINNEFGLVMSGGRKKIGGKTRRKRKRRRRKTRKKWFFGLF
;
A
#
# COMPACT_ATOMS: atom_id res chain seq x y z
N MET A 1 17.66 -10.80 -22.13
CA MET A 1 18.22 -9.76 -21.23
C MET A 1 17.39 -9.70 -19.97
N GLY A 2 17.77 -10.48 -18.96
CA GLY A 2 17.06 -10.57 -17.69
C GLY A 2 17.30 -9.31 -16.88
N LEU A 3 16.29 -8.44 -16.79
CA LEU A 3 16.27 -7.41 -15.78
C LEU A 3 16.10 -8.13 -14.45
N GLU A 4 17.21 -8.36 -13.75
CA GLU A 4 17.20 -8.59 -12.31
C GLU A 4 16.41 -7.44 -11.69
N LYS A 5 15.10 -7.65 -11.47
CA LYS A 5 14.26 -6.69 -10.79
C LYS A 5 14.74 -6.67 -9.36
N LYS A 6 15.74 -5.84 -9.08
CA LYS A 6 16.24 -5.60 -7.72
C LYS A 6 15.03 -5.32 -6.85
N SER A 7 14.79 -6.25 -5.92
CA SER A 7 13.75 -6.20 -4.91
C SER A 7 14.15 -5.14 -3.89
N GLU A 8 14.14 -3.88 -4.31
CA GLU A 8 14.52 -2.73 -3.51
C GLU A 8 13.35 -1.75 -3.47
N ILE A 9 12.95 -1.36 -2.26
CA ILE A 9 12.02 -0.27 -2.05
C ILE A 9 12.75 1.05 -2.32
N LYS A 10 12.18 1.88 -3.20
CA LYS A 10 12.73 3.20 -3.53
C LYS A 10 12.06 4.26 -2.67
N THR A 11 12.83 5.02 -1.90
CA THR A 11 12.33 6.23 -1.22
C THR A 11 12.46 7.44 -2.14
N ILE A 12 11.39 8.22 -2.30
CA ILE A 12 11.33 9.37 -3.20
C ILE A 12 10.63 10.52 -2.48
N ILE A 13 11.25 11.69 -2.45
CA ILE A 13 10.59 12.93 -2.05
C ILE A 13 10.03 13.57 -3.31
N LEU A 14 8.72 13.81 -3.35
CA LEU A 14 7.99 14.33 -4.49
C LEU A 14 8.25 15.83 -4.63
N ASN A 15 8.83 16.22 -5.77
CA ASN A 15 9.08 17.60 -6.16
C ASN A 15 9.08 17.70 -7.69
N LYS A 16 9.18 18.92 -8.24
CA LYS A 16 9.18 19.16 -9.70
C LYS A 16 10.24 18.32 -10.44
N ARG A 17 11.40 18.10 -9.83
CA ARG A 17 12.52 17.35 -10.44
C ARG A 17 12.30 15.84 -10.38
N SER A 18 11.71 15.33 -9.29
CA SER A 18 11.47 13.90 -9.08
C SER A 18 10.13 13.41 -9.64
N LYS A 19 9.28 14.32 -10.16
CA LYS A 19 7.98 14.01 -10.79
C LYS A 19 8.03 12.79 -11.72
N LYS A 20 8.95 12.78 -12.70
CA LYS A 20 9.07 11.68 -13.68
C LYS A 20 9.38 10.34 -13.01
N LYS A 21 10.28 10.35 -12.02
CA LYS A 21 10.69 9.16 -11.26
C LYS A 21 9.55 8.62 -10.40
N ALA A 22 8.81 9.50 -9.75
CA ALA A 22 7.67 9.14 -8.91
C ALA A 22 6.53 8.53 -9.75
N ASN A 23 6.19 9.12 -10.90
CA ASN A 23 5.19 8.56 -11.80
C ASN A 23 5.55 7.15 -12.28
N LYS A 24 6.80 6.95 -12.72
CA LYS A 24 7.27 5.63 -13.13
C LYS A 24 7.22 4.61 -12.00
N ALA A 25 7.48 5.04 -10.76
CA ALA A 25 7.41 4.20 -9.57
C ALA A 25 5.97 3.81 -9.21
N VAL A 26 5.02 4.74 -9.33
CA VAL A 26 3.59 4.48 -9.06
C VAL A 26 2.98 3.56 -10.12
N GLN A 27 3.37 3.72 -11.39
CA GLN A 27 2.87 2.90 -12.49
C GLN A 27 3.42 1.46 -12.51
N ASN A 28 4.59 1.24 -11.91
CA ASN A 28 5.25 -0.06 -11.92
C ASN A 28 5.41 -0.59 -10.48
N GLY A 29 4.44 -1.39 -10.04
CA GLY A 29 4.41 -2.05 -8.75
C GLY A 29 3.62 -1.30 -7.68
N VAL A 30 4.01 -1.50 -6.42
CA VAL A 30 3.32 -0.97 -5.25
C VAL A 30 4.01 0.30 -4.78
N ALA A 31 3.28 1.41 -4.74
CA ALA A 31 3.78 2.68 -4.25
C ALA A 31 2.91 3.19 -3.09
N ILE A 32 3.54 3.55 -1.98
CA ILE A 32 2.87 4.20 -0.84
C ILE A 32 3.24 5.67 -0.87
N VAL A 33 2.23 6.53 -0.98
CA VAL A 33 2.39 7.99 -1.04
C VAL A 33 1.87 8.60 0.25
N ALA A 34 2.74 9.29 1.00
CA ALA A 34 2.33 10.10 2.12
C ALA A 34 2.21 11.56 1.71
N TYR A 35 1.01 12.10 1.81
CA TYR A 35 0.70 13.51 1.61
C TYR A 35 0.85 14.23 2.95
N MET A 36 1.86 15.09 3.04
CA MET A 36 2.13 15.97 4.17
C MET A 36 2.22 17.45 3.76
N ALA A 37 1.79 18.34 4.66
CA ALA A 37 1.87 19.77 4.46
C ALA A 37 2.73 20.44 5.54
N PRO A 38 3.61 21.40 5.19
CA PRO A 38 4.51 22.04 6.15
C PRO A 38 3.79 22.92 7.18
N TRP A 39 2.61 23.43 6.83
CA TRP A 39 1.77 24.27 7.70
C TRP A 39 0.83 23.45 8.61
N CYS A 40 0.63 22.16 8.35
CA CYS A 40 -0.28 21.34 9.12
C CYS A 40 0.37 20.87 10.44
N GLY A 41 -0.24 21.21 11.58
CA GLY A 41 0.22 20.79 12.91
C GLY A 41 0.35 19.26 13.03
N HIS A 42 -0.68 18.51 12.65
CA HIS A 42 -0.67 17.04 12.68
C HIS A 42 0.39 16.40 11.75
N CYS A 43 0.79 17.10 10.68
CA CYS A 43 1.87 16.62 9.81
C CYS A 43 3.25 16.74 10.48
N LYS A 44 3.45 17.74 11.36
CA LYS A 44 4.73 17.93 12.05
C LYS A 44 5.04 16.76 12.99
N GLU A 45 4.02 16.17 13.60
CA GLU A 45 4.14 15.00 14.47
C GLU A 45 4.42 13.71 13.69
N LEU A 46 3.78 13.54 12.53
CA LEU A 46 3.97 12.36 11.68
C LEU A 46 5.34 12.34 10.97
N LYS A 47 5.86 13.51 10.61
CA LYS A 47 7.12 13.67 9.86
C LYS A 47 8.31 12.88 10.46
N PRO A 48 8.67 13.04 11.76
CA PRO A 48 9.81 12.31 12.33
C PRO A 48 9.60 10.80 12.32
N THR A 49 8.37 10.33 12.53
CA THR A 49 8.02 8.91 12.49
C THR A 49 8.20 8.34 11.08
N TRP A 50 7.71 9.07 10.07
CA TRP A 50 7.82 8.70 8.66
C TRP A 50 9.26 8.70 8.14
N ASP A 51 10.06 9.70 8.53
CA ASP A 51 11.50 9.74 8.20
C ASP A 51 12.26 8.61 8.88
N GLY A 52 11.93 8.29 10.14
CA GLY A 52 12.48 7.14 10.87
C GLY A 52 12.17 5.81 10.18
N LEU A 53 10.95 5.66 9.67
CA LEU A 53 10.50 4.50 8.91
C LEU A 53 11.30 4.31 7.62
N MET A 54 11.48 5.39 6.84
CA MET A 54 12.32 5.36 5.63
C MET A 54 13.76 4.97 5.95
N LYS A 55 14.36 5.53 7.01
CA LYS A 55 15.72 5.18 7.44
C LYS A 55 15.82 3.71 7.82
N LYS A 56 14.84 3.17 8.56
CA LYS A 56 14.79 1.75 8.91
C LYS A 56 14.73 0.86 7.67
N LEU A 57 13.91 1.21 6.69
CA LEU A 57 13.82 0.47 5.43
C LEU A 57 15.13 0.46 4.65
N SER A 58 15.75 1.64 4.47
CA SER A 58 17.05 1.75 3.82
C SER A 58 18.11 0.89 4.50
N LYS A 59 18.10 0.80 5.84
CA LYS A 59 19.01 -0.08 6.59
C LYS A 59 18.72 -1.57 6.34
N LEU A 60 17.45 -1.98 6.34
CA LEU A 60 17.09 -3.38 6.13
C LEU A 60 17.44 -3.86 4.72
N GLN A 61 17.30 -2.99 3.71
CA GLN A 61 17.71 -3.29 2.34
C GLN A 61 19.23 -3.46 2.24
N LYS A 62 20.01 -2.60 2.90
CA LYS A 62 21.49 -2.71 2.95
C LYS A 62 21.95 -4.01 3.60
N ASN A 63 21.22 -4.50 4.60
CA ASN A 63 21.55 -5.75 5.30
C ASN A 63 21.19 -7.01 4.49
N GLY A 64 20.88 -6.89 3.20
CA GLY A 64 20.64 -8.03 2.32
C GLY A 64 19.35 -8.80 2.60
N ARG A 65 18.41 -8.23 3.37
CA ARG A 65 17.10 -8.86 3.58
C ARG A 65 16.34 -8.86 2.26
N LYS A 66 16.21 -10.04 1.65
CA LYS A 66 15.40 -10.27 0.47
C LYS A 66 13.95 -9.87 0.76
N LEU A 67 13.50 -8.81 0.11
CA LEU A 67 12.10 -8.42 0.14
C LEU A 67 11.32 -9.47 -0.66
N LYS A 68 10.24 -10.01 -0.10
CA LYS A 68 9.27 -10.82 -0.87
C LYS A 68 8.34 -9.90 -1.65
N LEU A 69 8.95 -9.01 -2.43
CA LEU A 69 8.24 -8.14 -3.34
C LEU A 69 7.94 -8.94 -4.60
N GLN A 70 6.66 -9.21 -4.85
CA GLN A 70 6.23 -9.75 -6.14
C GLN A 70 6.43 -8.71 -7.26
N GLU A 71 6.39 -7.42 -6.90
CA GLU A 71 6.50 -6.27 -7.81
C GLU A 71 7.44 -5.21 -7.22
N SER A 72 7.81 -4.15 -7.96
CA SER A 72 8.65 -3.07 -7.42
C SER A 72 7.92 -2.27 -6.31
N GLY A 73 8.64 -1.91 -5.24
CA GLY A 73 8.09 -1.14 -4.12
C GLY A 73 8.63 0.28 -4.12
N SER A 74 7.80 1.26 -3.79
CA SER A 74 8.24 2.64 -3.63
C SER A 74 7.52 3.33 -2.48
N LEU A 75 8.25 4.18 -1.76
CA LEU A 75 7.73 5.09 -0.74
C LEU A 75 7.94 6.50 -1.23
N ILE A 76 6.85 7.23 -1.40
CA ILE A 76 6.83 8.56 -1.95
C ILE A 76 6.32 9.51 -0.86
N THR A 77 7.02 10.63 -0.66
CA THR A 77 6.61 11.65 0.29
C THR A 77 6.30 12.93 -0.46
N SER A 78 5.05 13.34 -0.45
CA SER A 78 4.62 14.64 -0.97
C SER A 78 4.68 15.65 0.16
N MET A 79 5.54 16.65 0.02
CA MET A 79 5.53 17.87 0.82
C MET A 79 4.99 18.99 -0.06
N GLU A 80 4.09 19.79 0.50
CA GLU A 80 3.17 20.69 -0.21
C GLU A 80 2.08 19.94 -0.99
N GLY A 81 0.96 20.62 -1.21
CA GLY A 81 -0.19 20.22 -2.03
C GLY A 81 0.12 20.01 -3.51
N ASN A 82 1.26 19.39 -3.81
CA ASN A 82 1.77 18.99 -5.10
C ASN A 82 1.00 17.78 -5.67
N GLU A 83 -0.33 17.84 -5.55
CA GLU A 83 -1.29 16.86 -6.02
C GLU A 83 -1.24 16.64 -7.54
N ASN A 84 -0.62 17.54 -8.29
CA ASN A 84 -0.46 17.41 -9.75
C ASN A 84 0.87 16.76 -10.18
N PHE A 85 1.68 16.26 -9.25
CA PHE A 85 2.93 15.58 -9.61
C PHE A 85 2.74 14.09 -9.91
N LEU A 86 1.70 13.43 -9.41
CA LEU A 86 1.40 12.06 -9.84
C LEU A 86 0.26 12.07 -10.85
N ASN A 87 0.51 11.48 -12.01
CA ASN A 87 -0.42 11.30 -13.11
C ASN A 87 -1.24 10.02 -12.85
N VAL A 88 -1.96 10.02 -11.72
CA VAL A 88 -2.85 8.94 -11.31
C VAL A 88 -4.20 9.55 -10.96
N ASP A 89 -5.25 8.81 -11.27
CA ASP A 89 -6.61 9.23 -10.93
C ASP A 89 -6.76 9.36 -9.42
N GLU A 90 -7.53 10.37 -9.01
CA GLU A 90 -7.82 10.66 -7.60
C GLU A 90 -6.56 10.85 -6.73
N ASN A 91 -5.52 11.51 -7.26
CA ASN A 91 -4.29 11.78 -6.52
C ASN A 91 -4.43 12.82 -5.40
N LYS A 92 -5.52 13.59 -5.40
CA LYS A 92 -5.78 14.70 -4.49
C LYS A 92 -6.24 14.20 -3.11
N PRO A 93 -5.51 14.47 -2.02
CA PRO A 93 -5.96 14.11 -0.68
C PRO A 93 -7.09 15.02 -0.22
N ASP A 94 -8.12 14.44 0.41
CA ASP A 94 -9.23 15.20 1.00
C ASP A 94 -8.82 15.94 2.28
N GLY A 95 -7.71 15.52 2.91
CA GLY A 95 -7.18 16.14 4.11
C GLY A 95 -5.71 15.80 4.37
N TRP A 96 -5.13 16.40 5.39
CA TRP A 96 -3.72 16.20 5.75
C TRP A 96 -3.59 15.77 7.21
N PRO A 97 -2.67 14.84 7.54
CA PRO A 97 -1.91 13.98 6.64
C PRO A 97 -2.76 12.81 6.10
N THR A 98 -2.55 12.44 4.84
CA THR A 98 -3.17 11.28 4.19
C THR A 98 -2.09 10.35 3.64
N ILE A 99 -2.27 9.04 3.83
CA ILE A 99 -1.37 8.01 3.28
C ILE A 99 -2.18 7.18 2.30
N ARG A 100 -1.74 7.11 1.04
CA ARG A 100 -2.39 6.34 -0.02
C ARG A 100 -1.50 5.23 -0.53
N ILE A 101 -2.12 4.16 -0.98
CA ILE A 101 -1.44 3.03 -1.58
C ILE A 101 -1.87 2.98 -3.05
N PHE A 102 -0.90 2.82 -3.94
CA PHE A 102 -1.11 2.65 -5.36
C PHE A 102 -0.53 1.32 -5.79
N ARG A 103 -1.22 0.62 -6.69
CA ARG A 103 -0.75 -0.63 -7.28
C ARG A 103 -0.88 -0.53 -8.78
N ASN A 104 0.24 -0.53 -9.48
CA ASN A 104 0.32 -0.44 -10.94
C ASN A 104 -0.49 0.76 -11.50
N GLY A 105 -0.36 1.93 -10.86
CA GLY A 105 -1.08 3.14 -11.23
C GLY A 105 -2.50 3.26 -10.68
N ILE A 106 -3.05 2.21 -10.05
CA ILE A 106 -4.42 2.19 -9.53
C ILE A 106 -4.42 2.55 -8.04
N LYS A 107 -5.16 3.61 -7.68
CA LYS A 107 -5.41 4.00 -6.29
C LYS A 107 -6.13 2.88 -5.52
N GLN A 108 -5.63 2.57 -4.33
CA GLN A 108 -6.29 1.71 -3.35
C GLN A 108 -6.93 2.57 -2.25
N GLU A 109 -7.55 1.91 -1.27
CA GLU A 109 -8.13 2.60 -0.12
C GLU A 109 -7.07 3.39 0.67
N ASP A 110 -7.50 4.56 1.15
CA ASP A 110 -6.69 5.44 1.98
C ASP A 110 -6.41 4.75 3.32
N TYR A 111 -5.17 4.86 3.81
CA TYR A 111 -4.78 4.24 5.06
C TYR A 111 -5.37 5.01 6.25
N ALA A 112 -6.33 4.37 6.93
CA ALA A 112 -6.99 4.89 8.11
C ALA A 112 -6.39 4.36 9.44
N GLY A 113 -5.23 3.70 9.40
CA GLY A 113 -4.59 3.14 10.59
C GLY A 113 -3.81 4.17 11.42
N GLY A 114 -3.19 3.68 12.49
CA GLY A 114 -2.39 4.52 13.40
C GLY A 114 -1.19 5.17 12.72
N ARG A 115 -0.82 6.36 13.20
CA ARG A 115 0.31 7.15 12.68
C ARG A 115 1.63 6.87 13.41
N ASP A 116 1.61 5.93 14.33
CA ASP A 116 2.76 5.47 15.11
C ASP A 116 3.71 4.61 14.29
N MET A 117 4.95 4.53 14.76
CA MET A 117 6.00 3.77 14.08
C MET A 117 5.63 2.30 13.88
N GLU A 118 4.93 1.68 14.84
CA GLU A 118 4.51 0.28 14.76
C GLU A 118 3.43 0.07 13.69
N SER A 119 2.40 0.91 13.68
CA SER A 119 1.29 0.87 12.72
C SER A 119 1.77 1.05 11.28
N LEU A 120 2.69 1.99 11.05
CA LEU A 120 3.30 2.23 9.74
C LEU A 120 4.26 1.11 9.32
N THR A 121 4.99 0.54 10.29
CA THR A 121 5.82 -0.64 10.05
C THR A 121 4.97 -1.82 9.60
N ASN A 122 3.81 -2.02 10.22
CA ASN A 122 2.87 -3.07 9.83
C ASN A 122 2.26 -2.83 8.44
N LEU A 123 1.94 -1.58 8.09
CA LEU A 123 1.52 -1.21 6.74
C LEU A 123 2.55 -1.69 5.70
N ILE A 124 3.81 -1.30 5.87
CA ILE A 124 4.89 -1.69 4.96
C ILE A 124 5.10 -3.20 4.95
N ASN A 125 5.08 -3.84 6.12
CA ASN A 125 5.21 -5.30 6.21
C ASN A 125 4.12 -6.01 5.39
N ASN A 126 2.89 -5.51 5.44
CA ASN A 126 1.76 -6.08 4.72
C ASN A 126 1.82 -5.79 3.21
N GLU A 127 2.13 -4.56 2.81
CA GLU A 127 2.17 -4.15 1.40
C GLU A 127 3.40 -4.68 0.67
N PHE A 128 4.55 -4.69 1.33
CA PHE A 128 5.84 -5.08 0.77
C PHE A 128 6.30 -6.49 1.19
N GLY A 129 5.45 -7.27 1.88
CA GLY A 129 5.79 -8.62 2.31
C GLY A 129 7.06 -8.67 3.18
N LEU A 130 7.24 -7.64 4.00
CA LEU A 130 8.41 -7.43 4.85
C LEU A 130 8.19 -7.96 6.26
N VAL A 131 9.28 -8.33 6.94
CA VAL A 131 9.29 -8.58 8.38
C VAL A 131 10.27 -7.61 9.03
N MET A 132 9.89 -6.34 9.10
CA MET A 132 10.56 -5.39 9.98
C MET A 132 10.31 -5.84 11.43
N SER A 133 11.36 -6.05 12.21
CA SER A 133 11.25 -6.46 13.62
C SER A 133 10.62 -5.33 14.44
N GLY A 134 9.30 -5.38 14.57
CA GLY A 134 8.45 -4.65 15.50
C GLY A 134 7.37 -5.62 15.95
N GLY A 135 6.99 -5.57 17.23
CA GLY A 135 6.18 -6.57 17.93
C GLY A 135 5.09 -7.26 17.12
N ARG A 136 5.08 -8.58 17.17
CA ARG A 136 4.14 -9.46 16.47
C ARG A 136 2.74 -9.34 17.10
N LYS A 137 1.89 -8.41 16.64
CA LYS A 137 0.43 -8.50 16.87
C LYS A 137 -0.28 -8.90 15.58
N LYS A 138 -0.82 -10.12 15.57
CA LYS A 138 -1.63 -10.69 14.50
C LYS A 138 -2.87 -9.82 14.26
N ILE A 139 -2.93 -9.09 13.16
CA ILE A 139 -4.17 -8.45 12.71
C ILE A 139 -4.96 -9.51 11.94
N GLY A 140 -5.93 -10.13 12.62
CA GLY A 140 -6.84 -11.11 12.02
C GLY A 140 -7.74 -10.45 10.98
N GLY A 141 -7.49 -10.73 9.71
CA GLY A 141 -8.37 -10.32 8.61
C GLY A 141 -9.76 -10.93 8.75
N LYS A 142 -10.77 -10.08 8.95
CA LYS A 142 -12.17 -10.45 8.74
C LYS A 142 -12.60 -9.95 7.37
N THR A 143 -12.51 -10.81 6.36
CA THR A 143 -13.27 -10.63 5.11
C THR A 143 -13.99 -11.92 4.77
N ARG A 144 -15.12 -12.17 5.43
CA ARG A 144 -16.01 -13.29 5.09
C ARG A 144 -16.97 -12.85 3.98
N ARG A 145 -16.49 -12.89 2.73
CA ARG A 145 -17.35 -12.85 1.52
C ARG A 145 -18.28 -14.08 1.52
N LYS A 146 -19.55 -13.91 1.91
CA LYS A 146 -20.58 -14.93 1.65
C LYS A 146 -21.12 -14.74 0.22
N ARG A 147 -20.65 -15.58 -0.70
CA ARG A 147 -21.22 -15.73 -2.05
C ARG A 147 -21.77 -17.14 -2.18
N LYS A 148 -23.03 -17.37 -1.79
CA LYS A 148 -23.70 -18.67 -1.97
C LYS A 148 -24.33 -18.72 -3.36
N ARG A 149 -23.67 -19.43 -4.28
CA ARG A 149 -24.18 -19.78 -5.62
C ARG A 149 -25.10 -21.01 -5.52
N ARG A 150 -26.34 -20.84 -6.01
CA ARG A 150 -27.28 -21.76 -6.69
C ARG A 150 -27.16 -23.29 -6.45
N ARG A 151 -28.29 -23.92 -6.14
CA ARG A 151 -28.69 -25.25 -6.68
C ARG A 151 -30.20 -25.29 -6.96
N ARG A 152 -30.57 -25.30 -8.24
CA ARG A 152 -31.86 -25.81 -8.75
C ARG A 152 -31.68 -27.33 -8.95
N LYS A 153 -32.53 -28.16 -8.36
CA LYS A 153 -32.71 -29.59 -8.63
C LYS A 153 -34.19 -29.88 -8.37
N THR A 154 -35.05 -30.03 -9.38
CA THR A 154 -35.31 -31.19 -10.29
C THR A 154 -36.70 -31.74 -9.97
N ARG A 155 -37.62 -31.60 -10.92
CA ARG A 155 -38.94 -32.24 -11.02
C ARG A 155 -38.78 -33.76 -11.07
N LYS A 156 -39.52 -34.51 -10.25
CA LYS A 156 -40.04 -35.89 -10.47
C LYS A 156 -41.20 -36.07 -9.47
N LYS A 157 -42.44 -35.67 -9.75
CA LYS A 157 -43.49 -36.38 -10.50
C LYS A 157 -43.33 -37.92 -10.40
N TRP A 158 -43.90 -38.49 -9.34
CA TRP A 158 -44.24 -39.91 -9.27
C TRP A 158 -45.72 -40.04 -9.67
N PHE A 159 -45.93 -40.82 -10.71
CA PHE A 159 -47.22 -41.21 -11.30
C PHE A 159 -47.14 -42.74 -11.39
N PHE A 160 -48.23 -43.43 -11.01
CA PHE A 160 -48.49 -44.88 -11.04
C PHE A 160 -47.68 -45.78 -10.07
N GLY A 161 -48.27 -46.80 -9.42
CA GLY A 161 -49.63 -47.34 -9.47
C GLY A 161 -49.76 -48.63 -8.65
N LEU A 162 -51.00 -49.14 -8.55
CA LEU A 162 -51.44 -50.52 -8.30
C LEU A 162 -50.83 -51.29 -7.10
N PHE A 163 -51.63 -51.44 -6.04
CA PHE A 163 -52.18 -52.74 -5.60
C PHE A 163 -53.36 -52.48 -4.66
#